data_AF-A0A7C3G237-F1
#
_entry.id   AF-A0A7C3G237-F1
#
_cell.length_a   1.000
_cell.length_b   1.000
_cell.length_c   1.000
_cell.angle_alpha   90.00
_cell.angle_beta   90.00
_cell.angle_gamma   90.00
#
_symmetry.space_group_name_H-M   'P 1'
#
loop_
_entity.id
_entity.type
_entity.pdbx_description
1 polymer ?
#
loop_
_entity_poly.entity_id
_entity_poly.type
_entity_poly.pdbx_seq_one_letter_code
_entity_poly.pdbx_strand_id
1 'polypeptide(L)'
;MTDLVLLLLIDGLLAAGLGVAVGLFFGLKREISRLSLRRRRGDETLAQSLDQLKRELDGLRAGAAEFDRRLRELPPPVADREMDPVHRAQVLRMHRRGERPEQIAAALGLPLGEVDLLLKLYRISNAA
;
A
#
# COMPACT_ATOMS: atom_id res chain seq x y z
N MET A 1 -29.97 -48.48 -63.12
CA MET A 1 -30.85 -47.85 -62.11
C MET A 1 -30.18 -47.81 -60.73
N THR A 2 -29.52 -48.90 -60.32
CA THR A 2 -28.69 -48.98 -59.09
C THR A 2 -27.53 -47.97 -59.06
N ASP A 3 -26.84 -47.76 -60.17
CA ASP A 3 -25.67 -46.84 -60.20
C ASP A 3 -26.05 -45.36 -60.01
N LEU A 4 -27.21 -44.97 -60.55
CA LEU A 4 -27.74 -43.61 -60.38
C LEU A 4 -28.18 -43.35 -58.94
N VAL A 5 -28.72 -44.37 -58.26
CA VAL A 5 -29.07 -44.31 -56.84
C VAL A 5 -27.82 -44.22 -55.97
N LEU A 6 -26.77 -44.98 -56.30
CA LEU A 6 -25.48 -44.91 -55.60
C LEU A 6 -24.82 -43.52 -55.71
N LEU A 7 -24.82 -42.92 -56.91
CA LEU A 7 -24.29 -41.56 -57.10
C LEU A 7 -25.07 -40.51 -56.29
N LEU A 8 -26.41 -40.56 -56.31
CA LEU A 8 -27.25 -39.66 -55.51
C LEU A 8 -27.01 -39.81 -54.00
N LEU A 9 -26.80 -41.03 -53.51
CA LEU A 9 -26.47 -41.27 -52.10
C LEU A 9 -25.10 -40.72 -51.72
N ILE A 10 -24.10 -40.88 -52.59
CA ILE A 10 -22.74 -40.36 -52.36
C ILE A 10 -22.74 -38.82 -52.34
N ASP A 11 -23.41 -38.18 -53.30
CA ASP A 11 -23.52 -36.72 -53.37
C ASP A 11 -24.27 -36.17 -52.15
N GLY A 12 -25.34 -36.85 -51.71
CA GLY A 12 -26.07 -36.49 -50.50
C GLY A 12 -25.19 -36.58 -49.23
N LEU A 13 -24.38 -37.64 -49.12
CA LEU A 13 -23.48 -37.83 -47.98
C LEU A 13 -22.35 -36.79 -47.96
N LEU A 14 -21.80 -36.44 -49.13
CA LEU A 14 -20.80 -35.38 -49.28
C LEU A 14 -21.37 -34.02 -48.90
N ALA A 15 -22.57 -33.68 -49.39
CA ALA A 15 -23.25 -32.43 -49.06
C ALA A 15 -23.55 -32.33 -47.56
N ALA A 16 -24.00 -33.43 -46.94
CA ALA A 16 -24.24 -33.50 -45.50
C ALA A 16 -22.95 -33.31 -44.69
N GLY A 17 -21.87 -34.00 -45.07
CA GLY A 17 -20.56 -33.88 -44.42
C GLY A 17 -20.00 -32.46 -44.52
N LEU A 18 -20.12 -31.83 -45.69
CA LEU A 18 -19.72 -30.43 -45.90
C LEU A 18 -20.56 -29.48 -45.05
N GLY A 19 -21.88 -29.69 -44.98
CA GLY A 19 -22.78 -28.90 -44.14
C GLY A 19 -22.42 -28.98 -42.67
N VAL A 20 -22.12 -30.18 -42.17
CA VAL A 20 -21.67 -30.40 -40.78
C VAL A 20 -20.32 -29.72 -40.53
N ALA A 21 -19.36 -29.87 -41.44
CA ALA A 21 -18.04 -29.24 -41.33
C ALA A 21 -18.13 -27.71 -41.28
N VAL A 22 -18.94 -27.11 -42.16
CA VAL A 22 -19.19 -25.66 -42.16
C VAL A 22 -19.91 -25.23 -40.88
N GLY A 23 -20.93 -25.97 -40.45
CA GLY A 23 -21.65 -25.70 -39.21
C GLY A 23 -20.75 -25.70 -37.98
N LEU A 24 -19.88 -26.70 -37.87
CA LEU A 24 -18.88 -26.80 -36.80
C LEU A 24 -17.86 -25.66 -36.87
N PHE A 25 -17.38 -25.32 -38.07
CA PHE A 25 -16.43 -24.22 -38.26
C PHE A 25 -17.03 -22.88 -37.81
N PHE A 26 -18.28 -22.60 -38.19
CA PHE A 26 -18.97 -21.39 -37.75
C PHE A 26 -19.27 -21.40 -36.25
N GLY A 27 -19.65 -22.56 -35.69
CA GLY A 27 -19.85 -22.73 -34.25
C GLY A 27 -18.57 -22.41 -33.46
N LEU A 28 -17.46 -23.03 -33.85
CA LEU A 28 -16.16 -22.83 -33.22
C LEU A 28 -15.65 -21.39 -33.36
N LYS A 29 -15.77 -20.80 -34.56
CA LYS A 29 -15.38 -19.40 -34.79
C LYS A 29 -16.21 -18.44 -33.94
N ARG A 30 -17.49 -18.73 -33.75
CA ARG A 30 -18.39 -17.92 -32.90
C ARG A 30 -18.04 -18.06 -31.42
N GLU A 31 -17.66 -19.25 -30.98
CA GLU A 31 -17.21 -19.50 -29.60
C GLU A 31 -15.88 -18.82 -29.29
N ILE A 32 -14.90 -18.95 -30.20
CA ILE A 32 -13.60 -18.26 -30.10
C ILE A 32 -13.81 -16.75 -30.05
N SER A 33 -14.69 -16.20 -30.90
CA SER A 33 -14.99 -14.77 -30.92
C SER A 33 -15.62 -14.29 -29.60
N ARG A 34 -16.48 -15.11 -28.99
CA ARG A 34 -17.09 -14.81 -27.67
C ARG A 34 -16.03 -14.85 -26.56
N LEU A 35 -15.15 -15.85 -26.56
CA LEU A 35 -14.08 -15.98 -25.59
C LEU A 35 -13.05 -14.86 -25.73
N SER A 36 -12.69 -14.47 -26.96
CA SER A 36 -11.76 -13.37 -27.21
C SER A 36 -12.33 -12.03 -26.73
N LEU A 37 -13.64 -11.80 -26.89
CA LEU A 37 -14.28 -10.57 -26.40
C LEU A 37 -14.27 -10.51 -24.87
N ARG A 38 -14.51 -11.65 -24.20
CA ARG A 38 -14.43 -11.75 -22.74
C ARG A 38 -13.01 -11.54 -22.22
N ARG A 39 -12.01 -12.14 -22.87
CA ARG A 39 -10.59 -11.92 -22.54
C ARG A 39 -10.21 -10.45 -22.68
N ARG A 40 -10.53 -9.81 -23.81
CA ARG A 40 -10.24 -8.39 -24.03
C ARG A 40 -10.81 -7.49 -22.95
N ARG A 41 -12.06 -7.71 -22.52
CA ARG A 41 -12.66 -6.96 -21.40
C ARG A 41 -11.95 -7.19 -20.07
N GLY A 42 -11.50 -8.43 -19.83
CA GLY A 42 -10.69 -8.77 -18.65
C GLY A 42 -9.35 -8.04 -18.67
N ASP A 43 -8.65 -8.09 -19.80
CA ASP A 43 -7.35 -7.44 -20.01
C ASP A 43 -7.47 -5.92 -19.89
N GLU A 44 -8.52 -5.31 -20.45
CA GLU A 44 -8.81 -3.88 -20.31
C GLU A 44 -9.07 -3.48 -18.85
N THR A 45 -9.86 -4.26 -18.12
CA THR A 45 -10.12 -4.02 -16.69
C THR A 45 -8.83 -4.14 -15.88
N LEU A 46 -8.02 -5.17 -16.14
CA LEU A 46 -6.74 -5.38 -15.47
C LEU A 46 -5.76 -4.24 -15.75
N ALA A 47 -5.67 -3.80 -17.01
CA ALA A 47 -4.84 -2.67 -17.41
C ALA A 47 -5.28 -1.38 -16.69
N GLN A 48 -6.58 -1.12 -16.60
CA GLN A 48 -7.11 0.03 -15.85
C GLN A 48 -6.76 -0.05 -14.37
N SER A 49 -6.89 -1.22 -13.74
CA SER A 49 -6.51 -1.41 -12.33
C SER A 49 -5.01 -1.22 -12.10
N LEU A 50 -4.16 -1.71 -13.01
CA LEU A 50 -2.70 -1.49 -12.93
C LEU A 50 -2.34 -0.02 -13.09
N ASP A 51 -2.96 0.70 -14.03
CA ASP A 51 -2.75 2.13 -14.22
C ASP A 51 -3.24 2.95 -13.02
N GLN A 52 -4.31 2.54 -12.36
CA GLN A 52 -4.78 3.17 -11.14
C GLN A 52 -3.77 2.93 -9.99
N LEU A 53 -3.36 1.68 -9.77
CA LEU A 53 -2.41 1.34 -8.72
C LEU A 53 -1.07 2.04 -8.91
N LYS A 54 -0.60 2.17 -10.15
CA LYS A 54 0.62 2.91 -10.48
C LYS A 54 0.50 4.39 -10.10
N ARG A 55 -0.64 5.01 -10.41
CA ARG A 55 -0.92 6.42 -10.02
C ARG A 55 -0.97 6.60 -8.51
N GLU A 56 -1.58 5.68 -7.78
CA GLU A 56 -1.62 5.72 -6.31
C GLU A 56 -0.21 5.58 -5.72
N LEU A 57 0.60 4.64 -6.25
CA LEU A 57 1.98 4.45 -5.82
C LEU A 57 2.85 5.68 -6.09
N ASP A 58 2.71 6.30 -7.26
CA ASP A 58 3.43 7.51 -7.62
C ASP A 58 3.02 8.69 -6.73
N GLY A 59 1.74 8.79 -6.37
CA GLY A 59 1.22 9.76 -5.40
C GLY A 59 1.83 9.56 -4.00
N LEU A 60 1.88 8.32 -3.50
CA LEU A 60 2.49 8.00 -2.22
C LEU A 60 3.99 8.31 -2.21
N ARG A 61 4.71 8.00 -3.30
CA ARG A 61 6.14 8.33 -3.44
C ARG A 61 6.37 9.83 -3.45
N ALA A 62 5.53 10.59 -4.15
CA ALA A 62 5.61 12.05 -4.16
C ALA A 62 5.37 12.63 -2.76
N GLY A 63 4.35 12.14 -2.05
CA GLY A 63 4.08 12.53 -0.66
C GLY A 63 5.25 12.20 0.27
N ALA A 64 5.81 10.99 0.17
CA ALA A 64 6.98 10.60 0.97
C ALA A 64 8.21 11.48 0.68
N ALA A 65 8.45 11.83 -0.59
CA ALA A 65 9.52 12.74 -0.97
C ALA A 65 9.29 14.17 -0.43
N GLU A 66 8.05 14.64 -0.40
CA GLU A 66 7.70 15.93 0.20
C GLU A 66 7.91 15.92 1.72
N PHE A 67 7.49 14.85 2.41
CA PHE A 67 7.76 14.67 3.84
C PHE A 67 9.25 14.65 4.15
N ASP A 68 10.05 13.91 3.37
CA ASP A 68 11.51 13.87 3.54
C ASP A 68 12.15 15.25 3.31
N ARG A 69 11.70 16.00 2.30
CA ARG A 69 12.15 17.40 2.10
C ARG A 69 11.80 18.29 3.29
N ARG A 70 10.55 18.26 3.76
CA ARG A 70 10.12 19.04 4.93
C ARG A 70 10.92 18.67 6.18
N LEU A 71 11.28 17.40 6.34
CA LEU A 71 12.09 16.95 7.48
C LEU A 71 13.55 17.44 7.38
N ARG A 72 14.11 17.54 6.16
CA ARG A 72 15.45 18.11 5.92
C ARG A 72 15.50 19.63 6.05
N GLU A 73 14.41 20.32 5.72
CA GLU A 73 14.28 21.78 5.88
C GLU A 73 13.97 22.18 7.33
N LEU A 74 13.44 21.25 8.13
CA LEU A 74 13.31 21.46 9.56
C LEU A 74 14.72 21.62 10.16
N PRO A 75 14.95 22.63 11.01
CA PRO A 75 16.18 22.69 11.78
C PRO A 75 16.38 21.33 12.45
N PRO A 76 17.62 20.79 12.51
CA PRO A 76 17.86 19.60 13.31
C PRO A 76 17.21 19.84 14.67
N PRO A 77 16.43 18.88 15.23
CA PRO A 77 15.91 19.04 16.57
C PRO A 77 17.12 19.46 17.39
N VAL A 78 17.03 20.64 18.02
CA VAL A 78 18.08 21.10 18.91
C VAL A 78 18.28 19.90 19.82
N ALA A 79 19.44 19.26 19.71
CA ALA A 79 19.84 18.26 20.66
C ALA A 79 20.04 19.07 21.93
N ASP A 80 18.92 19.36 22.60
CA ASP A 80 18.89 19.89 23.94
C ASP A 80 19.79 18.94 24.69
N ARG A 81 20.95 19.49 25.10
CA ARG A 81 21.99 18.79 25.84
C ARG A 81 21.29 17.79 26.73
N GLU A 82 21.36 16.51 26.37
CA GLU A 82 20.61 15.51 27.11
C GLU A 82 21.09 15.63 28.55
N MET A 83 20.18 16.06 29.44
CA MET A 83 20.47 16.21 30.86
C MET A 83 21.17 14.93 31.32
N ASP A 84 22.36 15.07 31.88
CA ASP A 84 23.21 13.95 32.30
C ASP A 84 22.33 12.94 33.07
N PRO A 85 22.38 11.63 32.73
CA PRO A 85 21.64 10.58 33.42
C PRO A 85 21.67 10.68 34.95
N VAL A 86 22.79 11.14 35.51
CA VAL A 86 22.96 11.34 36.96
C VAL A 86 22.05 12.46 37.47
N HIS A 87 22.00 13.61 36.76
CA HIS A 87 21.12 14.72 37.09
C HIS A 87 19.64 14.32 36.95
N ARG A 88 19.28 13.50 35.95
CA ARG A 88 17.90 12.99 35.78
C ARG A 88 17.44 12.15 36.97
N ALA A 89 18.27 11.21 37.40
CA ALA A 89 17.97 10.37 38.56
C ALA A 89 17.85 11.22 39.85
N GLN A 90 18.71 12.24 39.99
CA GLN A 90 18.71 13.13 41.14
C GLN A 90 17.46 14.02 41.20
N VAL A 91 17.05 14.63 40.08
CA VAL A 91 15.81 15.42 39.98
C VAL A 91 14.60 14.57 40.38
N LEU A 92 14.48 13.36 39.85
CA LEU A 92 13.37 12.45 40.17
C LEU A 92 13.39 12.03 41.65
N ARG A 93 14.56 11.88 42.26
CA ARG A 93 14.69 11.54 43.68
C ARG A 93 14.27 12.72 44.57
N MET A 94 14.67 13.95 44.23
CA MET A 94 14.29 15.15 44.98
C MET A 94 12.79 15.43 44.84
N HIS A 95 12.23 15.28 43.64
CA HIS A 95 10.79 15.41 43.42
C HIS A 95 9.98 14.35 44.20
N ARG A 96 10.45 13.09 44.26
CA ARG A 96 9.82 12.04 45.10
C ARG A 96 9.85 12.35 46.60
N ARG A 97 10.79 13.18 47.07
CA ARG A 97 10.86 13.65 48.46
C ARG A 97 9.95 14.85 48.72
N GLY A 98 9.23 15.33 47.71
CA GLY A 98 8.29 16.45 47.81
C GLY A 98 8.93 17.82 47.59
N GLU A 99 10.17 17.88 47.09
CA GLU A 99 10.81 19.16 46.76
C GLU A 99 10.15 19.81 45.53
N ARG A 100 10.04 21.15 45.57
CA ARG A 100 9.42 21.90 44.48
C ARG A 100 10.41 22.08 43.31
N PRO A 101 9.94 22.16 42.05
CA PRO A 101 10.81 22.30 40.88
C PRO A 101 11.81 23.47 40.97
N GLU A 102 11.42 24.59 41.60
CA GLU A 102 12.29 25.75 41.81
C GLU A 102 13.45 25.46 42.77
N GLN A 103 13.18 24.65 43.80
CA GLN A 103 14.18 24.24 44.79
C GLN A 103 15.17 23.24 44.18
N ILE A 104 14.66 22.31 43.37
CA ILE A 104 15.47 21.32 42.65
C ILE A 104 16.39 22.00 41.63
N ALA A 105 15.85 22.96 40.85
CA ALA A 105 16.60 23.74 39.88
C ALA A 105 17.74 24.52 40.56
N ALA A 106 17.45 25.19 41.69
CA ALA A 106 18.45 25.92 42.47
C ALA A 106 19.51 25.00 43.09
N ALA A 107 19.12 23.84 43.61
CA ALA A 107 20.03 22.90 44.26
C ALA A 107 20.98 22.17 43.29
N LEU A 108 20.52 21.94 42.05
CA LEU A 108 21.30 21.24 41.02
C LEU A 108 21.97 22.20 40.01
N GLY A 109 21.74 23.50 40.13
CA GLY A 109 22.24 24.50 39.18
C GLY A 109 21.69 24.33 37.77
N LEU A 110 20.47 23.76 37.65
CA LEU A 110 19.83 23.47 36.37
C LEU A 110 18.78 24.54 36.01
N PRO A 111 18.50 24.76 34.71
CA PRO A 111 17.40 25.60 34.28
C PRO A 111 16.05 25.06 34.78
N LEU A 112 15.21 25.94 35.33
CA LEU A 112 13.87 25.55 35.82
C LEU A 112 13.03 24.87 34.74
N GLY A 113 13.12 25.36 33.49
CA GLY A 113 12.40 24.78 32.36
C GLY A 113 12.79 23.33 32.05
N GLU A 114 14.06 22.98 32.26
CA GLU A 114 14.58 21.62 32.03
C GLU A 114 14.08 20.64 33.10
N VAL A 115 14.05 21.09 34.37
CA VAL A 115 13.47 20.32 35.48
C VAL A 115 11.97 20.09 35.27
N ASP A 116 11.22 21.11 34.90
CA ASP A 116 9.77 21.01 34.68
C ASP A 116 9.44 20.12 33.48
N LEU A 117 10.20 20.22 32.39
CA LEU A 117 10.07 19.33 31.23
C LEU A 117 10.33 17.87 31.61
N LEU A 118 11.38 17.60 32.38
CA LEU A 118 11.71 16.25 32.82
C LEU A 118 10.60 15.62 33.69
N LEU A 119 10.04 16.39 34.62
CA LEU A 119 8.95 15.92 35.49
C LEU A 119 7.68 15.65 34.69
N LYS A 120 7.35 16.49 33.71
CA LYS A 120 6.22 16.27 32.79
C LYS A 120 6.41 15.01 31.96
N LEU A 121 7.59 14.80 31.38
CA LEU A 121 7.92 13.59 30.60
C LEU A 121 7.82 12.32 31.45
N TYR A 122 8.40 12.34 32.66
CA TYR A 122 8.33 11.19 33.57
C TYR A 122 6.89 10.84 33.97
N ARG A 123 6.03 11.86 34.18
CA ARG A 123 4.62 11.63 34.48
C ARG A 123 3.89 10.95 33.33
N ILE A 124 4.20 11.32 32.09
CA ILE A 124 3.61 10.69 30.89
C ILE A 124 4.12 9.26 30.71
N SER A 125 5.43 9.02 30.88
CA SER A 125 6.01 7.69 30.72
C SER A 125 5.59 6.70 31.80
N ASN A 126 5.33 7.18 33.02
CA ASN A 126 4.92 6.33 34.16
C ASN A 126 3.39 6.22 34.30
N ALA A 127 2.62 6.87 33.42
CA ALA A 127 1.16 6.76 33.35
C ALA A 127 0.68 5.86 32.20
N ALA A 128 1.61 5.33 31.39
CA ALA A 128 1.40 4.31 30.38
C ALA A 128 1.76 2.92 30.95
#